data_AF-A0A662VEG7-F1
#
_entry.id   AF-A0A662VEG7-F1
#
_cell.length_a   1.000
_cell.length_b   1.000
_cell.length_c   1.000
_cell.angle_alpha   90.00
_cell.angle_beta   90.00
_cell.angle_gamma   90.00
#
_symmetry.space_group_name_H-M   'P 1'
#
loop_
_entity.id
_entity.type
_entity.pdbx_description
1 polymer ?
#
loop_
_entity_poly.entity_id
_entity_poly.type
_entity_poly.pdbx_seq_one_letter_code
_entity_poly.pdbx_strand_id
1 'polypeptide(L)'
;MSKLIYLTIISILIIGILSYVALNLYLMNRELNEEIRNTINKYEILRSRVKSLQSTLSNLNSSYQSLQKDYKELESEYRDLLNMYNNTIRNFNELRTKCKDLVEKYNSIVLKYSELESEHQELQILYNESVEKLHNLQKDYQELKHNYDELSLKYFKLETKYQELILNYSKLKIAFEKLKSFNKTFISSYNAWRSFATSYTYLNNETIRRVFSHKELESLKSTVNDVLTNPSDFWNSIEELYRFVDVNIFYSNDPPIPLPPTFDELLIGTFINRTRNELIQSPSETLTRREGDCEDQAILLYALMKSYFINILKEDHVMWLMLIRMGNGQGHVAVAFPSKDGKLTILDPAGHYYTKDLLRKLTSNDPFEELAKYSDLWSLYGGIKWIWLLKVDIDKGIFNVEAEGDIDTIAKYIATNYK
;
A
#
# COMPACT_ATOMS: atom_id res chain seq x y z
N MET A 1 195.10 -94.87 -100.92
CA MET A 1 194.24 -96.07 -100.86
C MET A 1 193.16 -95.89 -99.80
N SER A 2 191.90 -96.26 -100.08
CA SER A 2 190.89 -96.81 -99.13
C SER A 2 189.88 -95.90 -98.35
N LYS A 3 188.57 -96.14 -98.61
CA LYS A 3 187.36 -96.22 -97.74
C LYS A 3 186.66 -95.03 -97.01
N LEU A 4 187.22 -93.85 -96.74
CA LEU A 4 186.52 -92.88 -95.85
C LEU A 4 185.44 -91.96 -96.49
N ILE A 5 185.41 -91.83 -97.82
CA ILE A 5 184.55 -90.87 -98.55
C ILE A 5 183.07 -91.34 -98.68
N TYR A 6 182.75 -92.64 -98.53
CA TYR A 6 181.43 -93.22 -98.85
C TYR A 6 180.44 -93.30 -97.66
N LEU A 7 180.91 -93.22 -96.41
CA LEU A 7 180.12 -93.63 -95.24
C LEU A 7 179.18 -92.55 -94.67
N THR A 8 179.40 -91.26 -94.88
CA THR A 8 178.67 -90.24 -94.10
C THR A 8 178.03 -89.11 -94.92
N ILE A 9 178.20 -89.15 -96.24
CA ILE A 9 177.17 -88.61 -97.15
C ILE A 9 175.79 -89.25 -96.83
N ILE A 10 175.76 -90.52 -96.37
CA ILE A 10 174.56 -91.20 -95.85
C ILE A 10 174.09 -90.62 -94.50
N SER A 11 175.00 -90.18 -93.62
CA SER A 11 174.59 -89.56 -92.35
C SER A 11 173.94 -88.19 -92.55
N ILE A 12 174.42 -87.41 -93.54
CA ILE A 12 173.82 -86.12 -93.90
C ILE A 12 172.40 -86.31 -94.46
N LEU A 13 172.17 -87.37 -95.25
CA LEU A 13 170.84 -87.70 -95.79
C LEU A 13 169.85 -88.18 -94.71
N ILE A 14 170.28 -89.01 -93.76
CA ILE A 14 169.42 -89.48 -92.66
C ILE A 14 169.04 -88.33 -91.72
N ILE A 15 169.98 -87.43 -91.42
CA ILE A 15 169.71 -86.25 -90.58
C ILE A 15 168.73 -85.30 -91.27
N GLY A 16 168.84 -85.12 -92.59
CA GLY A 16 167.89 -84.34 -93.38
C GLY A 16 166.45 -84.86 -93.30
N ILE A 17 166.27 -86.19 -93.40
CA ILE A 17 164.94 -86.82 -93.35
C ILE A 17 164.34 -86.72 -91.94
N LEU A 18 165.13 -87.00 -90.89
CA LEU A 18 164.66 -86.89 -89.50
C LEU A 18 164.22 -85.46 -89.14
N SER A 19 164.94 -84.46 -89.65
CA SER A 19 164.60 -83.05 -89.42
C SER A 19 163.26 -82.67 -90.07
N TYR A 20 162.99 -83.17 -91.28
CA TYR A 20 161.74 -82.90 -92.00
C TYR A 20 160.52 -83.52 -91.30
N VAL A 21 160.64 -84.75 -90.80
CA VAL A 21 159.55 -85.44 -90.11
C VAL A 21 159.22 -84.78 -88.77
N ALA A 22 160.24 -84.36 -88.01
CA ALA A 22 160.04 -83.66 -86.74
C ALA A 22 159.28 -82.33 -86.93
N LEU A 23 159.57 -81.59 -87.99
CA LEU A 23 158.91 -80.32 -88.27
C LEU A 23 157.42 -80.50 -88.62
N ASN A 24 157.09 -81.52 -89.42
CA ASN A 24 155.69 -81.80 -89.76
C ASN A 24 154.86 -82.25 -88.56
N LEU A 25 155.43 -83.07 -87.67
CA LEU A 25 154.77 -83.47 -86.43
C LEU A 25 154.53 -82.29 -85.49
N TYR A 26 155.48 -81.35 -85.42
CA TYR A 26 155.32 -80.13 -84.63
C TYR A 26 154.19 -79.23 -85.17
N LEU A 27 154.12 -79.05 -86.49
CA LEU A 27 153.07 -78.24 -87.13
C LEU A 27 151.68 -78.86 -86.93
N MET A 28 151.56 -80.18 -87.08
CA MET A 28 150.28 -80.87 -86.88
C MET A 28 149.81 -80.82 -85.41
N ASN A 29 150.74 -80.94 -84.44
CA ASN A 29 150.42 -80.79 -83.02
C ASN A 29 150.02 -79.33 -82.67
N ARG A 30 150.56 -78.34 -83.39
CA ARG A 30 150.18 -76.94 -83.21
C ARG A 30 148.75 -76.67 -83.69
N GLU A 31 148.35 -77.18 -84.85
CA GLU A 31 146.98 -77.01 -85.36
C GLU A 31 145.93 -77.66 -84.46
N LEU A 32 146.18 -78.89 -83.99
CA LEU A 32 145.23 -79.61 -83.11
C LEU A 32 145.00 -78.87 -81.78
N ASN A 33 146.05 -78.28 -81.20
CA ASN A 33 145.94 -77.51 -79.96
C ASN A 33 145.12 -76.22 -80.14
N GLU A 34 145.20 -75.58 -81.32
CA GLU A 34 144.36 -74.42 -81.64
C GLU A 34 142.88 -74.80 -81.76
N GLU A 35 142.54 -75.95 -82.39
CA GLU A 35 141.15 -76.42 -82.46
C GLU A 35 140.54 -76.78 -81.10
N ILE A 36 141.31 -77.45 -80.23
CA ILE A 36 140.88 -77.77 -78.86
C ILE A 36 140.59 -76.48 -78.08
N ARG A 37 141.49 -75.50 -78.15
CA ARG A 37 141.32 -74.20 -77.48
C ARG A 37 140.06 -73.48 -77.98
N ASN A 38 139.79 -73.52 -79.28
CA ASN A 38 138.61 -72.87 -79.87
C ASN A 38 137.29 -73.55 -79.43
N THR A 39 137.31 -74.88 -79.29
CA THR A 39 136.15 -75.65 -78.81
C THR A 39 135.84 -75.38 -77.34
N ILE A 40 136.86 -75.29 -76.48
CA ILE A 40 136.71 -74.91 -75.06
C ILE A 40 136.09 -73.52 -74.94
N ASN A 41 136.54 -72.55 -75.75
CA ASN A 41 135.95 -71.21 -75.77
C ASN A 41 134.46 -71.23 -76.16
N LYS A 42 134.08 -72.01 -77.18
CA LYS A 42 132.67 -72.16 -77.57
C LYS A 42 131.83 -72.77 -76.45
N TYR A 43 132.36 -73.77 -75.73
CA TYR A 43 131.68 -74.39 -74.59
C TYR A 43 131.45 -73.39 -73.45
N GLU A 44 132.46 -72.61 -73.06
CA GLU A 44 132.33 -71.60 -71.99
C GLU A 44 131.35 -70.48 -72.36
N ILE A 45 131.34 -70.03 -73.63
CA ILE A 45 130.33 -69.07 -74.12
C ILE A 45 128.93 -69.66 -73.98
N LEU A 46 128.71 -70.90 -74.43
CA LEU A 46 127.40 -71.53 -74.36
C LEU A 46 126.95 -71.73 -72.91
N ARG A 47 127.86 -72.14 -72.02
CA ARG A 47 127.62 -72.27 -70.58
C ARG A 47 127.23 -70.94 -69.94
N SER A 48 127.91 -69.85 -70.30
CA SER A 48 127.53 -68.51 -69.85
C SER A 48 126.12 -68.11 -70.30
N ARG A 49 125.75 -68.49 -71.53
CA ARG A 49 124.45 -68.18 -72.14
C ARG A 49 123.31 -68.97 -71.49
N VAL A 50 123.54 -70.23 -71.13
CA VAL A 50 122.59 -71.04 -70.35
C VAL A 50 122.37 -70.42 -68.96
N LYS A 51 123.45 -70.01 -68.27
CA LYS A 51 123.35 -69.30 -66.99
C LYS A 51 122.54 -68.00 -67.10
N SER A 52 122.79 -67.23 -68.16
CA SER A 52 122.02 -66.01 -68.45
C SER A 52 120.54 -66.32 -68.65
N LEU A 53 120.20 -67.33 -69.46
CA LEU A 53 118.80 -67.71 -69.69
C LEU A 53 118.10 -68.18 -68.41
N GLN A 54 118.79 -68.97 -67.57
CA GLN A 54 118.26 -69.37 -66.27
C GLN A 54 117.97 -68.16 -65.37
N SER A 55 118.87 -67.17 -65.32
CA SER A 55 118.62 -65.93 -64.60
C SER A 55 117.43 -65.15 -65.17
N THR A 56 117.30 -65.11 -66.50
CA THR A 56 116.20 -64.41 -67.17
C THR A 56 114.85 -65.07 -66.87
N LEU A 57 114.79 -66.41 -66.92
CA LEU A 57 113.60 -67.18 -66.59
C LEU A 57 113.20 -67.00 -65.12
N SER A 58 114.19 -67.01 -64.22
CA SER A 58 113.96 -66.74 -62.80
C SER A 58 113.35 -65.36 -62.59
N ASN A 59 113.91 -64.32 -63.23
CA ASN A 59 113.39 -62.95 -63.13
C ASN A 59 111.98 -62.84 -63.70
N LEU A 60 111.70 -63.46 -64.85
CA LEU A 60 110.37 -63.46 -65.46
C LEU A 60 109.33 -64.13 -64.55
N ASN A 61 109.71 -65.24 -63.91
CA ASN A 61 108.84 -65.92 -62.96
C ASN A 61 108.55 -65.05 -61.73
N SER A 62 109.55 -64.34 -61.20
CA SER A 62 109.36 -63.36 -60.14
C SER A 62 108.44 -62.21 -60.56
N SER A 63 108.59 -61.68 -61.79
CA SER A 63 107.70 -60.65 -62.33
C SER A 63 106.27 -61.15 -62.50
N TYR A 64 106.08 -62.39 -62.97
CA TYR A 64 104.75 -63.00 -63.10
C TYR A 64 104.07 -63.17 -61.73
N GLN A 65 104.80 -63.62 -60.72
CA GLN A 65 104.29 -63.73 -59.36
C GLN A 65 103.90 -62.37 -58.76
N SER A 66 104.70 -61.32 -59.04
CA SER A 66 104.37 -59.94 -58.65
C SER A 66 103.08 -59.47 -59.31
N LEU A 67 102.95 -59.63 -60.63
CA LEU A 67 101.76 -59.21 -61.36
C LEU A 67 100.50 -59.96 -60.90
N GLN A 68 100.63 -61.25 -60.59
CA GLN A 68 99.52 -62.04 -60.05
C GLN A 68 99.08 -61.54 -58.67
N LYS A 69 100.03 -61.07 -57.85
CA LYS A 69 99.74 -60.44 -56.56
C LYS A 69 99.03 -59.10 -56.76
N ASP A 70 99.56 -58.25 -57.62
CA ASP A 70 98.99 -56.94 -57.94
C ASP A 70 97.55 -57.06 -58.48
N TYR A 71 97.30 -58.06 -59.33
CA TYR A 71 95.95 -58.34 -59.84
C TYR A 71 94.96 -58.72 -58.72
N LYS A 72 95.39 -59.55 -57.77
CA LYS A 72 94.53 -59.93 -56.63
C LYS A 72 94.27 -58.75 -55.69
N GLU A 73 95.25 -57.89 -55.48
CA GLU A 73 95.09 -56.65 -54.71
C GLU A 73 94.09 -55.72 -55.40
N LEU A 74 94.23 -55.49 -56.71
CA LEU A 74 93.30 -54.68 -57.50
C LEU A 74 91.88 -55.26 -57.51
N GLU A 75 91.73 -56.58 -57.61
CA GLU A 75 90.41 -57.23 -57.52
C GLU A 75 89.75 -56.97 -56.15
N SER A 76 90.54 -57.00 -55.07
CA SER A 76 90.06 -56.70 -53.72
C SER A 76 89.64 -55.23 -53.60
N GLU A 77 90.48 -54.31 -54.06
CA GLU A 77 90.18 -52.87 -54.04
C GLU A 77 88.93 -52.53 -54.84
N TYR A 78 88.73 -53.18 -56.00
CA TYR A 78 87.52 -53.01 -56.79
C TYR A 78 86.27 -53.49 -56.05
N ARG A 79 86.34 -54.63 -55.37
CA ARG A 79 85.23 -55.14 -54.55
C ARG A 79 84.90 -54.20 -53.40
N ASP A 80 85.92 -53.67 -52.72
CA ASP A 80 85.74 -52.73 -51.63
C ASP A 80 85.11 -51.42 -52.11
N LEU A 81 85.58 -50.90 -53.24
CA LEU A 81 85.00 -49.70 -53.88
C LEU A 81 83.55 -49.93 -54.29
N LEU A 82 83.23 -51.09 -54.88
CA LEU A 82 81.86 -51.44 -55.24
C LEU A 82 80.95 -51.53 -54.01
N ASN A 83 81.44 -52.07 -52.90
CA ASN A 83 80.72 -52.12 -51.63
C ASN A 83 80.50 -50.71 -51.06
N MET A 84 81.51 -49.85 -51.09
CA MET A 84 81.40 -48.44 -50.68
C MET A 84 80.39 -47.67 -51.54
N TYR A 85 80.41 -47.89 -52.86
CA TYR A 85 79.46 -47.30 -53.79
C TYR A 85 78.02 -47.73 -53.46
N ASN A 86 77.78 -49.03 -53.31
CA ASN A 86 76.45 -49.56 -52.97
C ASN A 86 75.95 -49.05 -51.62
N ASN A 87 76.82 -48.93 -50.62
CA ASN A 87 76.49 -48.34 -49.32
C ASN A 87 76.16 -46.85 -49.44
N THR A 88 76.90 -46.11 -50.26
CA THR A 88 76.63 -44.69 -50.52
C THR A 88 75.27 -44.49 -51.17
N ILE A 89 74.92 -45.32 -52.15
CA ILE A 89 73.59 -45.30 -52.78
C ILE A 89 72.49 -45.60 -51.76
N ARG A 90 72.70 -46.59 -50.88
CA ARG A 90 71.73 -46.89 -49.81
C ARG A 90 71.54 -45.69 -48.88
N ASN A 91 72.62 -45.10 -48.39
CA ASN A 91 72.58 -43.93 -47.52
C ASN A 91 71.91 -42.73 -48.19
N PHE A 92 72.19 -42.50 -49.48
CA PHE A 92 71.55 -41.43 -50.25
C PHE A 92 70.04 -41.63 -50.36
N ASN A 93 69.58 -42.86 -50.63
CA ASN A 93 68.16 -43.17 -50.70
C ASN A 93 67.48 -43.04 -49.32
N GLU A 94 68.13 -43.46 -48.24
CA GLU A 94 67.62 -43.25 -46.88
C GLU A 94 67.49 -41.77 -46.54
N LEU A 95 68.51 -40.96 -46.88
CA LEU A 95 68.48 -39.52 -46.66
C LEU A 95 67.37 -38.86 -47.48
N ARG A 96 67.19 -39.27 -48.75
CA ARG A 96 66.12 -38.79 -49.62
C ARG A 96 64.74 -39.06 -49.02
N THR A 97 64.52 -40.25 -48.46
CA THR A 97 63.26 -40.60 -47.77
C THR A 97 63.06 -39.72 -46.53
N LYS A 98 64.08 -39.56 -45.68
CA LYS A 98 64.01 -38.67 -44.51
C LYS A 98 63.70 -37.22 -44.89
N CYS A 99 64.29 -36.72 -45.97
CA CYS A 99 63.99 -35.37 -46.50
C CYS A 99 62.54 -35.26 -46.94
N LYS A 100 62.00 -36.27 -47.63
CA LYS A 100 60.58 -36.30 -48.03
C LYS A 100 59.65 -36.29 -46.81
N ASP A 101 59.90 -37.13 -45.82
CA ASP A 101 59.11 -37.19 -44.58
C ASP A 101 59.16 -35.86 -43.82
N LEU A 102 60.31 -35.17 -43.83
CA LEU A 102 60.45 -33.86 -43.18
C LEU A 102 59.63 -32.79 -43.88
N VAL A 103 59.60 -32.80 -45.23
CA VAL A 103 58.77 -31.87 -46.02
C VAL A 103 57.28 -32.11 -45.75
N GLU A 104 56.84 -33.37 -45.68
CA GLU A 104 55.45 -33.71 -45.36
C GLU A 104 55.06 -33.24 -43.94
N LYS A 105 55.93 -33.45 -42.95
CA LYS A 105 55.73 -32.93 -41.59
C LYS A 105 55.70 -31.41 -41.54
N TYR A 106 56.59 -30.74 -42.26
CA TYR A 106 56.62 -29.28 -42.35
C TYR A 106 55.30 -28.74 -42.91
N ASN A 107 54.81 -29.29 -44.02
CA ASN A 107 53.54 -28.88 -44.63
C ASN A 107 52.36 -29.12 -43.67
N SER A 108 52.34 -30.23 -42.93
CA SER A 108 51.31 -30.50 -41.92
C SER A 108 51.32 -29.47 -40.77
N ILE A 109 52.51 -29.05 -40.32
CA ILE A 109 52.64 -28.00 -39.29
C ILE A 109 52.14 -26.66 -39.80
N VAL A 110 52.47 -26.29 -41.04
CA VAL A 110 51.99 -25.05 -41.67
C VAL A 110 50.47 -25.00 -41.74
N LEU A 111 49.82 -26.11 -42.13
CA LEU A 111 48.35 -26.18 -42.17
C LEU A 111 47.73 -26.01 -40.77
N LYS A 112 48.24 -26.74 -39.76
CA LYS A 112 47.77 -26.60 -38.38
C LYS A 112 47.95 -25.20 -37.81
N TYR A 113 49.04 -24.53 -38.17
CA TYR A 113 49.28 -23.15 -37.77
C TYR A 113 48.23 -22.21 -38.36
N SER A 114 47.93 -22.36 -39.66
CA SER A 114 46.91 -21.55 -40.34
C SER A 114 45.50 -21.78 -39.77
N GLU A 115 45.16 -23.02 -39.41
CA GLU A 115 43.90 -23.36 -38.74
C GLU A 115 43.81 -22.68 -37.38
N LEU A 116 44.86 -22.82 -36.56
CA LEU A 116 44.93 -22.21 -35.24
C LEU A 116 44.88 -20.67 -35.29
N GLU A 117 45.54 -20.06 -36.27
CA GLU A 117 45.48 -18.61 -36.50
C GLU A 117 44.04 -18.15 -36.81
N SER A 118 43.29 -18.93 -37.61
CA SER A 118 41.90 -18.62 -37.94
C SER A 118 40.98 -18.76 -36.71
N GLU A 119 41.12 -19.85 -35.95
CA GLU A 119 40.37 -20.05 -34.69
C GLU A 119 40.66 -18.93 -33.68
N HIS A 120 41.91 -18.47 -33.61
CA HIS A 120 42.28 -17.35 -32.73
C HIS A 120 41.58 -16.05 -33.12
N GLN A 121 41.51 -15.75 -34.43
CA GLN A 121 40.81 -14.56 -34.93
C GLN A 121 39.31 -14.62 -34.64
N GLU A 122 38.67 -15.77 -34.84
CA GLU A 122 37.26 -15.97 -34.51
C GLU A 122 36.99 -15.78 -33.02
N LEU A 123 37.84 -16.36 -32.17
CA LEU A 123 37.73 -16.20 -30.72
C LEU A 123 37.92 -14.74 -30.28
N GLN A 124 38.82 -14.00 -30.93
CA GLN A 124 39.04 -12.58 -30.65
C GLN A 124 37.81 -11.73 -31.01
N ILE A 125 37.13 -12.04 -32.12
CA ILE A 125 35.87 -11.37 -32.50
C ILE A 125 34.79 -11.64 -31.45
N LEU A 126 34.58 -12.91 -31.09
CA LEU A 126 33.59 -13.30 -30.08
C LEU A 126 33.86 -12.68 -28.70
N TYR A 127 35.13 -12.57 -28.34
CA TYR A 127 35.55 -11.89 -27.11
C TYR A 127 35.15 -10.41 -27.14
N ASN A 128 35.45 -9.69 -28.21
CA ASN A 128 35.11 -8.28 -28.35
C ASN A 128 33.59 -8.06 -28.33
N GLU A 129 32.82 -8.88 -29.04
CA GLU A 129 31.35 -8.83 -29.00
C GLU A 129 30.79 -9.06 -27.59
N SER A 130 31.40 -9.98 -26.84
CA SER A 130 31.00 -10.27 -25.45
C SER A 130 31.31 -9.09 -24.53
N VAL A 131 32.44 -8.42 -24.72
CA VAL A 131 32.81 -7.20 -23.98
C VAL A 131 31.83 -6.07 -24.25
N GLU A 132 31.44 -5.85 -25.52
CA GLU A 132 30.44 -4.84 -25.86
C GLU A 132 29.07 -5.13 -25.26
N LYS A 133 28.61 -6.38 -25.32
CA LYS A 133 27.35 -6.81 -24.67
C LYS A 133 27.39 -6.57 -23.17
N LEU A 134 28.50 -6.88 -22.50
CA LEU A 134 28.68 -6.62 -21.07
C LEU A 134 28.61 -5.12 -20.75
N HIS A 135 29.24 -4.28 -21.57
CA HIS A 135 29.22 -2.84 -21.37
C HIS A 135 27.81 -2.24 -21.53
N ASN A 136 27.04 -2.72 -22.51
CA ASN A 136 25.65 -2.30 -22.68
C ASN A 136 24.77 -2.76 -21.51
N LEU A 137 24.91 -4.01 -21.07
CA LEU A 137 24.19 -4.51 -19.90
C LEU A 137 24.50 -3.71 -18.63
N GLN A 138 25.74 -3.25 -18.46
CA GLN A 138 26.12 -2.37 -17.36
C GLN A 138 25.41 -1.01 -17.44
N LYS A 139 25.25 -0.42 -18.63
CA LYS A 139 24.51 0.83 -18.81
C LYS A 139 23.03 0.64 -18.47
N ASP A 140 22.41 -0.40 -19.03
CA ASP A 140 20.99 -0.72 -18.79
C ASP A 140 20.73 -0.94 -17.29
N TYR A 141 21.65 -1.63 -16.60
CA TYR A 141 21.57 -1.81 -15.16
C TYR A 141 21.61 -0.49 -14.38
N GLN A 142 22.50 0.44 -14.75
CA GLN A 142 22.59 1.74 -14.08
C GLN A 142 21.34 2.59 -14.32
N GLU A 143 20.80 2.57 -15.53
CA GLU A 143 19.55 3.28 -15.85
C GLU A 143 18.37 2.68 -15.06
N LEU A 144 18.25 1.35 -15.04
CA LEU A 144 17.21 0.67 -14.28
C LEU A 144 17.31 0.98 -12.77
N LYS A 145 18.54 1.00 -12.22
CA LYS A 145 18.79 1.36 -10.83
C LYS A 145 18.37 2.79 -10.53
N HIS A 146 18.71 3.75 -11.42
CA HIS A 146 18.29 5.13 -11.27
C HIS A 146 16.76 5.29 -11.28
N ASN A 147 16.09 4.63 -12.23
CA ASN A 147 14.63 4.64 -12.34
C ASN A 147 13.97 4.03 -11.10
N TYR A 148 14.54 2.97 -10.54
CA TYR A 148 14.10 2.37 -9.29
C TYR A 148 14.21 3.35 -8.11
N ASP A 149 15.36 4.03 -7.97
CA ASP A 149 15.58 5.00 -6.89
C ASP A 149 14.59 6.17 -6.99
N GLU A 150 14.32 6.68 -8.20
CA GLU A 150 13.30 7.73 -8.41
C GLU A 150 11.89 7.27 -8.04
N LEU A 151 11.51 6.05 -8.46
CA LEU A 151 10.19 5.51 -8.19
C LEU A 151 10.00 5.27 -6.69
N SER A 152 11.02 4.75 -6.01
CA SER A 152 11.05 4.57 -4.56
C SER A 152 10.83 5.90 -3.82
N LEU A 153 11.49 6.97 -4.27
CA LEU A 153 11.30 8.30 -3.70
C LEU A 153 9.89 8.85 -3.93
N LYS A 154 9.31 8.65 -5.12
CA LYS A 154 7.92 9.03 -5.43
C LYS A 154 6.93 8.27 -4.55
N TYR A 155 7.16 6.98 -4.33
CA TYR A 155 6.35 6.15 -3.45
C TYR A 155 6.38 6.65 -2.01
N PHE A 156 7.57 6.90 -1.45
CA PHE A 156 7.72 7.42 -0.08
C PHE A 156 7.00 8.77 0.12
N LYS A 157 7.08 9.67 -0.87
CA LYS A 157 6.34 10.95 -0.84
C LYS A 157 4.83 10.75 -0.86
N LEU A 158 4.34 9.80 -1.66
CA LEU A 158 2.91 9.48 -1.73
C LEU A 158 2.41 8.87 -0.43
N GLU A 159 3.19 7.94 0.16
CA GLU A 159 2.90 7.33 1.45
C GLU A 159 2.78 8.40 2.55
N THR A 160 3.73 9.35 2.60
CA THR A 160 3.69 10.46 3.56
C THR A 160 2.41 11.30 3.42
N LYS A 161 2.05 11.69 2.18
CA LYS A 161 0.81 12.43 1.92
C LYS A 161 -0.44 11.65 2.29
N TYR A 162 -0.44 10.33 2.08
CA TYR A 162 -1.54 9.47 2.45
C TYR A 162 -1.72 9.41 3.98
N GLN A 163 -0.63 9.31 4.75
CA GLN A 163 -0.69 9.36 6.21
C GLN A 163 -1.20 10.72 6.73
N GLU A 164 -0.76 11.83 6.12
CA GLU A 164 -1.28 13.16 6.44
C GLU A 164 -2.79 13.28 6.17
N LEU A 165 -3.26 12.73 5.04
CA LEU A 165 -4.67 12.73 4.69
C LEU A 165 -5.51 11.94 5.71
N ILE A 166 -5.03 10.77 6.13
CA ILE A 166 -5.69 9.96 7.18
C ILE A 166 -5.83 10.77 8.47
N LEU A 167 -4.76 11.46 8.90
CA LEU A 167 -4.76 12.26 10.11
C LEU A 167 -5.77 13.42 10.01
N ASN A 168 -5.79 14.11 8.87
CA ASN A 168 -6.72 15.22 8.62
C ASN A 168 -8.18 14.75 8.59
N TYR A 169 -8.45 13.61 7.94
CA TYR A 169 -9.77 13.01 7.92
C TYR A 169 -10.25 12.64 9.33
N SER A 170 -9.37 12.06 10.16
CA SER A 170 -9.68 11.73 11.55
C SER A 170 -10.04 12.98 12.37
N LYS A 171 -9.26 14.07 12.23
CA LYS A 171 -9.54 15.35 12.88
C LYS A 171 -10.89 15.92 12.46
N LEU A 172 -11.18 15.90 11.15
CA LEU A 172 -12.46 16.38 10.61
C LEU A 172 -13.64 15.57 11.15
N LYS A 173 -13.50 14.24 11.19
CA LYS A 173 -14.54 13.34 11.72
C LYS A 173 -14.84 13.65 13.19
N ILE A 174 -13.82 13.85 14.01
CA ILE A 174 -13.99 14.22 15.43
C ILE A 174 -14.69 15.58 15.56
N ALA A 175 -14.29 16.58 14.76
CA ALA A 175 -14.91 17.91 14.77
C ALA A 175 -16.40 17.84 14.37
N PHE A 176 -16.72 17.03 13.36
CA PHE A 176 -18.10 16.82 12.91
C PHE A 176 -18.99 16.19 14.00
N GLU A 177 -18.52 15.14 14.67
CA GLU A 177 -19.29 14.51 15.76
C GLU A 177 -19.49 15.46 16.95
N LYS A 178 -18.49 16.29 17.27
CA LYS A 178 -18.62 17.34 18.28
C LYS A 178 -19.68 18.37 17.90
N LEU A 179 -19.67 18.86 16.66
CA LEU A 179 -20.66 19.83 16.18
C LEU A 179 -22.07 19.23 16.20
N LYS A 180 -22.23 17.98 15.79
CA LYS A 180 -23.50 17.26 15.83
C LYS A 180 -24.05 17.13 17.26
N SER A 181 -23.19 16.77 18.21
CA SER A 181 -23.54 16.70 19.62
C SER A 181 -23.95 18.08 20.16
N PHE A 182 -23.14 19.10 19.89
CA PHE A 182 -23.43 20.48 20.29
C PHE A 182 -24.76 20.98 19.74
N ASN A 183 -25.04 20.75 18.46
CA ASN A 183 -26.30 21.15 17.83
C ASN A 183 -27.51 20.46 18.48
N LYS A 184 -27.41 19.16 18.80
CA LYS A 184 -28.46 18.44 19.53
C LYS A 184 -28.73 19.07 20.89
N THR A 185 -27.67 19.35 21.66
CA THR A 185 -27.80 20.00 22.97
C THR A 185 -28.41 21.39 22.84
N PHE A 186 -27.96 22.19 21.87
CA PHE A 186 -28.49 23.53 21.62
C PHE A 186 -29.99 23.50 21.34
N ILE A 187 -30.46 22.62 20.44
CA ILE A 187 -31.88 22.46 20.12
C ILE A 187 -32.70 22.12 21.37
N SER A 188 -32.25 21.11 22.13
CA SER A 188 -32.97 20.68 23.34
C SER A 188 -33.00 21.79 24.40
N SER A 189 -31.88 22.48 24.65
CA SER A 189 -31.81 23.57 25.61
C SER A 189 -32.66 24.77 25.19
N TYR A 190 -32.64 25.15 23.91
CA TYR A 190 -33.46 26.24 23.38
C TYR A 190 -34.95 25.92 23.52
N ASN A 191 -35.37 24.73 23.12
CA ASN A 191 -36.77 24.32 23.23
C ASN A 191 -37.24 24.26 24.69
N ALA A 192 -36.41 23.77 25.61
CA ALA A 192 -36.73 23.77 27.04
C ALA A 192 -36.91 25.20 27.58
N TRP A 193 -35.98 26.11 27.27
CA TRP A 193 -36.09 27.52 27.64
C TRP A 193 -37.32 28.17 27.02
N ARG A 194 -37.58 27.92 25.72
CA ARG A 194 -38.74 28.46 25.02
C ARG A 194 -40.03 27.98 25.67
N SER A 195 -40.16 26.69 25.96
CA SER A 195 -41.32 26.13 26.65
C SER A 195 -41.55 26.80 28.00
N PHE A 196 -40.49 26.97 28.80
CA PHE A 196 -40.55 27.72 30.05
C PHE A 196 -41.01 29.16 29.86
N ALA A 197 -40.41 29.90 28.92
CA ALA A 197 -40.81 31.28 28.63
C ALA A 197 -42.27 31.38 28.15
N THR A 198 -42.71 30.49 27.26
CA THR A 198 -44.10 30.47 26.78
C THR A 198 -45.10 30.01 27.83
N SER A 199 -44.66 29.37 28.92
CA SER A 199 -45.54 29.04 30.05
C SER A 199 -46.06 30.27 30.80
N TYR A 200 -45.45 31.44 30.57
CA TYR A 200 -45.92 32.71 31.13
C TYR A 200 -46.86 33.47 30.19
N THR A 201 -46.96 33.11 28.91
CA THR A 201 -47.69 33.91 27.91
C THR A 201 -48.76 33.13 27.14
N TYR A 202 -48.93 31.85 27.46
CA TYR A 202 -49.95 30.97 26.87
C TYR A 202 -50.45 30.03 27.95
N LEU A 203 -51.75 29.75 27.99
CA LEU A 203 -52.26 28.64 28.79
C LEU A 203 -51.94 27.31 28.08
N ASN A 204 -50.91 26.62 28.55
CA ASN A 204 -50.46 25.32 28.04
C ASN A 204 -50.11 24.38 29.22
N ASN A 205 -49.70 23.14 28.93
CA ASN A 205 -49.37 22.19 30.00
C ASN A 205 -48.19 22.63 30.89
N GLU A 206 -47.19 23.35 30.37
CA GLU A 206 -46.11 23.90 31.20
C GLU A 206 -46.62 24.99 32.14
N THR A 207 -47.59 25.80 31.69
CA THR A 207 -48.32 26.75 32.53
C THR A 207 -49.03 26.03 33.65
N ILE A 208 -49.78 24.97 33.36
CA ILE A 208 -50.46 24.15 34.37
C ILE A 208 -49.47 23.59 35.40
N ARG A 209 -48.34 23.02 34.95
CA ARG A 209 -47.27 22.53 35.84
C ARG A 209 -46.76 23.62 36.78
N ARG A 210 -46.69 24.87 36.31
CA ARG A 210 -46.24 26.02 37.09
C ARG A 210 -47.31 26.51 38.07
N VAL A 211 -48.54 26.72 37.61
CA VAL A 211 -49.58 27.43 38.38
C VAL A 211 -50.44 26.50 39.26
N PHE A 212 -50.57 25.22 38.91
CA PHE A 212 -51.34 24.21 39.66
C PHE A 212 -50.46 23.06 40.14
N SER A 213 -49.27 23.36 40.66
CA SER A 213 -48.43 22.33 41.30
C SER A 213 -48.90 22.04 42.73
N HIS A 214 -48.61 20.85 43.24
CA HIS A 214 -48.83 20.51 44.65
C HIS A 214 -48.20 21.52 45.61
N LYS A 215 -47.00 22.03 45.26
CA LYS A 215 -46.31 23.05 46.04
C LYS A 215 -47.13 24.34 46.11
N GLU A 216 -47.69 24.79 44.99
CA GLU A 216 -48.55 25.98 44.98
C GLU A 216 -49.81 25.75 45.82
N LEU A 217 -50.51 24.64 45.63
CA LEU A 217 -51.74 24.36 46.39
C LEU A 217 -51.50 24.25 47.91
N GLU A 218 -50.38 23.65 48.32
CA GLU A 218 -49.98 23.61 49.73
C GLU A 218 -49.67 25.00 50.28
N SER A 219 -49.03 25.87 49.49
CA SER A 219 -48.71 27.24 49.93
C SER A 219 -49.98 28.08 50.19
N LEU A 220 -51.07 27.79 49.49
CA LEU A 220 -52.36 28.48 49.64
C LEU A 220 -53.15 28.05 50.88
N LYS A 221 -52.76 26.95 51.54
CA LYS A 221 -53.54 26.35 52.64
C LYS A 221 -53.77 27.30 53.82
N SER A 222 -52.78 28.13 54.16
CA SER A 222 -52.93 29.14 55.22
C SER A 222 -53.99 30.17 54.83
N THR A 223 -53.89 30.72 53.63
CA THR A 223 -54.84 31.71 53.11
C THR A 223 -56.26 31.15 53.08
N VAL A 224 -56.44 29.90 52.64
CA VAL A 224 -57.76 29.27 52.66
C VAL A 224 -58.30 29.16 54.10
N ASN A 225 -57.51 28.71 55.06
CA ASN A 225 -57.95 28.64 56.46
C ASN A 225 -58.29 30.01 57.07
N ASP A 226 -57.56 31.05 56.67
CA ASP A 226 -57.78 32.42 57.18
C ASP A 226 -59.06 33.05 56.59
N VAL A 227 -59.45 32.66 55.37
CA VAL A 227 -60.65 33.16 54.69
C VAL A 227 -61.92 32.48 55.16
N LEU A 228 -61.87 31.17 55.43
CA LEU A 228 -63.07 30.36 55.69
C LEU A 228 -63.56 30.49 57.14
N THR A 229 -64.83 30.87 57.32
CA THR A 229 -65.44 30.95 58.66
C THR A 229 -66.01 29.62 59.15
N ASN A 230 -66.63 28.85 58.25
CA ASN A 230 -67.13 27.50 58.51
C ASN A 230 -66.79 26.58 57.33
N PRO A 231 -65.63 25.90 57.36
CA PRO A 231 -65.17 25.08 56.23
C PRO A 231 -66.07 23.87 55.91
N SER A 232 -67.01 23.51 56.79
CA SER A 232 -67.98 22.43 56.54
C SER A 232 -69.18 22.87 55.70
N ASP A 233 -69.45 24.17 55.61
CA ASP A 233 -70.48 24.72 54.73
C ASP A 233 -69.87 24.98 53.34
N PHE A 234 -70.13 24.06 52.41
CA PHE A 234 -69.60 24.13 51.05
C PHE A 234 -69.96 25.44 50.35
N TRP A 235 -71.24 25.83 50.33
CA TRP A 235 -71.70 27.00 49.60
C TRP A 235 -71.14 28.29 50.19
N ASN A 236 -71.16 28.41 51.52
CA ASN A 236 -70.57 29.56 52.19
C ASN A 236 -69.04 29.63 51.95
N SER A 237 -68.35 28.49 52.00
CA SER A 237 -66.90 28.45 51.79
C SER A 237 -66.50 28.88 50.37
N ILE A 238 -67.23 28.41 49.35
CA ILE A 238 -66.98 28.85 47.98
C ILE A 238 -67.29 30.35 47.80
N GLU A 239 -68.37 30.85 48.42
CA GLU A 239 -68.72 32.27 48.37
C GLU A 239 -67.64 33.14 49.04
N GLU A 240 -67.10 32.71 50.19
CA GLU A 240 -66.01 33.41 50.90
C GLU A 240 -64.73 33.47 50.07
N LEU A 241 -64.34 32.36 49.43
CA LEU A 241 -63.16 32.33 48.55
C LEU A 241 -63.33 33.22 47.32
N TYR A 242 -64.50 33.18 46.68
CA TYR A 242 -64.83 34.08 45.57
C TYR A 242 -64.75 35.55 46.00
N ARG A 243 -65.43 35.91 47.10
CA ARG A 243 -65.44 37.28 47.64
C ARG A 243 -64.06 37.74 48.03
N PHE A 244 -63.24 36.84 48.57
CA PHE A 244 -61.86 37.16 48.91
C PHE A 244 -61.07 37.60 47.67
N VAL A 245 -61.14 36.87 46.56
CA VAL A 245 -60.47 37.26 45.31
C VAL A 245 -61.06 38.55 44.75
N ASP A 246 -62.39 38.63 44.64
CA ASP A 246 -63.16 39.77 44.10
C ASP A 246 -62.86 41.10 44.82
N VAL A 247 -62.61 41.05 46.13
CA VAL A 247 -62.36 42.24 46.95
C VAL A 247 -60.86 42.56 47.10
N ASN A 248 -59.98 41.55 47.13
CA ASN A 248 -58.57 41.75 47.48
C ASN A 248 -57.61 41.77 46.30
N ILE A 249 -58.05 41.41 45.09
CA ILE A 249 -57.21 41.39 43.90
C ILE A 249 -57.70 42.47 42.92
N PHE A 250 -56.86 43.45 42.65
CA PHE A 250 -57.16 44.53 41.73
C PHE A 250 -56.94 44.11 40.28
N TYR A 251 -57.87 44.47 39.40
CA TYR A 251 -57.68 44.24 37.97
C TYR A 251 -56.52 45.08 37.42
N SER A 252 -55.54 44.43 36.79
CA SER A 252 -54.34 45.08 36.26
C SER A 252 -53.97 44.44 34.93
N ASN A 253 -53.96 45.24 33.85
CA ASN A 253 -53.68 44.73 32.50
C ASN A 253 -52.20 44.37 32.34
N ASP A 254 -51.93 43.32 31.57
CA ASP A 254 -50.57 42.88 31.33
C ASP A 254 -49.73 43.81 30.44
N PRO A 255 -48.43 43.95 30.77
CA PRO A 255 -47.49 44.63 29.91
C PRO A 255 -47.19 43.78 28.66
N PRO A 256 -46.68 44.39 27.57
CA PRO A 256 -46.21 43.64 26.41
C PRO A 256 -44.98 42.79 26.75
N ILE A 257 -45.13 41.46 26.69
CA ILE A 257 -44.06 40.47 26.91
C ILE A 257 -43.49 39.99 25.57
N PRO A 258 -42.16 40.07 25.35
CA PRO A 258 -41.53 39.53 24.14
C PRO A 258 -41.75 38.03 23.99
N LEU A 259 -42.17 37.61 22.79
CA LEU A 259 -42.36 36.19 22.48
C LEU A 259 -41.09 35.57 21.90
N PRO A 260 -40.58 34.46 22.48
CA PRO A 260 -39.46 33.75 21.90
C PRO A 260 -39.88 33.06 20.58
N PRO A 261 -39.09 33.19 19.50
CA PRO A 261 -39.42 32.56 18.22
C PRO A 261 -39.39 31.04 18.34
N THR A 262 -40.08 30.36 17.44
CA THR A 262 -39.88 28.90 17.28
C THR A 262 -38.47 28.59 16.83
N PHE A 263 -38.00 27.36 17.07
CA PHE A 263 -36.68 26.93 16.60
C PHE A 263 -36.56 27.06 15.08
N ASP A 264 -37.61 26.73 14.33
CA ASP A 264 -37.62 26.81 12.86
C ASP A 264 -37.54 28.27 12.37
N GLU A 265 -38.28 29.20 12.98
CA GLU A 265 -38.18 30.62 12.65
C GLU A 265 -36.77 31.18 12.93
N LEU A 266 -36.13 30.73 14.01
CA LEU A 266 -34.77 31.12 14.36
C LEU A 266 -33.75 30.54 13.37
N LEU A 267 -33.93 29.27 12.98
CA LEU A 267 -33.02 28.56 12.07
C LEU A 267 -33.07 29.12 10.65
N ILE A 268 -34.27 29.42 10.14
CA ILE A 268 -34.48 29.96 8.79
C ILE A 268 -34.23 31.47 8.75
N GLY A 269 -34.24 32.14 9.91
CA GLY A 269 -34.08 33.60 10.01
C GLY A 269 -35.34 34.38 9.62
N THR A 270 -36.52 33.76 9.77
CA THR A 270 -37.82 34.36 9.44
C THR A 270 -38.54 34.95 10.64
N PHE A 271 -37.93 34.88 11.83
CA PHE A 271 -38.55 35.44 13.03
C PHE A 271 -38.72 36.95 12.91
N ILE A 272 -39.79 37.45 13.51
CA ILE A 272 -40.01 38.89 13.69
C ILE A 272 -40.24 39.15 15.18
N ASN A 273 -39.80 40.32 15.66
CA ASN A 273 -39.98 40.71 17.05
C ASN A 273 -41.47 40.96 17.31
N ARG A 274 -42.07 40.14 18.18
CA ARG A 274 -43.47 40.23 18.59
C ARG A 274 -43.55 40.30 20.10
N THR A 275 -44.55 41.03 20.58
CA THR A 275 -44.95 41.01 21.98
C THR A 275 -46.36 40.48 22.10
N ARG A 276 -46.70 39.94 23.27
CA ARG A 276 -48.06 39.62 23.68
C ARG A 276 -48.34 40.31 25.01
N ASN A 277 -49.51 40.94 25.15
CA ASN A 277 -49.94 41.51 26.42
C ASN A 277 -50.62 40.40 27.22
N GLU A 278 -49.79 39.48 27.73
CA GLU A 278 -50.22 38.35 28.56
C GLU A 278 -49.02 37.88 29.39
N LEU A 279 -49.21 37.83 30.70
CA LEU A 279 -48.27 37.42 31.73
C LEU A 279 -49.02 36.66 32.83
N ILE A 280 -49.24 35.38 32.58
CA ILE A 280 -49.93 34.49 33.51
C ILE A 280 -49.13 34.35 34.82
N GLN A 281 -49.65 34.89 35.90
CA GLN A 281 -49.10 34.79 37.25
C GLN A 281 -49.41 33.44 37.89
N SER A 282 -48.59 33.01 38.86
CA SER A 282 -48.99 31.90 39.73
C SER A 282 -49.95 32.39 40.81
N PRO A 283 -50.78 31.52 41.43
CA PRO A 283 -51.66 31.91 42.52
C PRO A 283 -50.94 32.66 43.65
N SER A 284 -49.76 32.18 44.05
CA SER A 284 -48.94 32.84 45.07
C SER A 284 -48.41 34.21 44.64
N GLU A 285 -48.09 34.38 43.36
CA GLU A 285 -47.68 35.68 42.81
C GLU A 285 -48.85 36.67 42.81
N THR A 286 -50.01 36.26 42.30
CA THR A 286 -51.24 37.07 42.30
C THR A 286 -51.62 37.50 43.72
N LEU A 287 -51.55 36.60 44.71
CA LEU A 287 -51.79 36.94 46.12
C LEU A 287 -50.78 37.93 46.69
N THR A 288 -49.51 37.76 46.35
CA THR A 288 -48.43 38.63 46.85
C THR A 288 -48.55 40.03 46.27
N ARG A 289 -48.85 40.12 44.97
CA ARG A 289 -48.99 41.40 44.25
C ARG A 289 -50.33 42.07 44.52
N ARG A 290 -51.37 41.28 44.84
CA ARG A 290 -52.77 41.72 44.98
C ARG A 290 -53.33 42.37 43.71
N GLU A 291 -52.81 41.95 42.57
CA GLU A 291 -53.24 42.42 41.26
C GLU A 291 -53.08 41.34 40.20
N GLY A 292 -53.91 41.41 39.17
CA GLY A 292 -53.92 40.52 38.01
C GLY A 292 -55.22 40.72 37.23
N ASP A 293 -55.20 40.42 35.93
CA ASP A 293 -56.39 40.51 35.08
C ASP A 293 -57.24 39.21 35.15
N CYS A 294 -57.96 38.88 34.09
CA CYS A 294 -59.02 37.88 34.16
C CYS A 294 -58.50 36.46 34.44
N GLU A 295 -57.44 36.03 33.76
CA GLU A 295 -56.87 34.71 33.93
C GLU A 295 -56.14 34.57 35.25
N ASP A 296 -55.44 35.61 35.72
CA ASP A 296 -54.74 35.59 37.00
C ASP A 296 -55.73 35.41 38.16
N GLN A 297 -56.83 36.17 38.13
CA GLN A 297 -57.89 36.05 39.14
C GLN A 297 -58.61 34.72 39.08
N ALA A 298 -58.91 34.21 37.88
CA ALA A 298 -59.55 32.90 37.72
C ALA A 298 -58.62 31.75 38.15
N ILE A 299 -57.33 31.81 37.82
CA ILE A 299 -56.32 30.82 38.23
C ILE A 299 -56.16 30.83 39.74
N LEU A 300 -56.08 32.00 40.37
CA LEU A 300 -56.03 32.11 41.82
C LEU A 300 -57.28 31.53 42.48
N LEU A 301 -58.48 31.93 42.03
CA LEU A 301 -59.73 31.40 42.58
C LEU A 301 -59.81 29.88 42.41
N TYR A 302 -59.47 29.37 41.23
CA TYR A 302 -59.43 27.93 40.96
C TYR A 302 -58.48 27.23 41.94
N ALA A 303 -57.27 27.76 42.13
CA ALA A 303 -56.27 27.17 43.02
C ALA A 303 -56.68 27.21 44.50
N LEU A 304 -57.30 28.30 44.96
CA LEU A 304 -57.84 28.42 46.32
C LEU A 304 -58.95 27.39 46.57
N MET A 305 -59.92 27.28 45.66
CA MET A 305 -60.98 26.28 45.74
C MET A 305 -60.41 24.86 45.71
N LYS A 306 -59.44 24.60 44.83
CA LYS A 306 -58.81 23.29 44.71
C LYS A 306 -58.00 22.92 45.94
N SER A 307 -57.31 23.88 46.57
CA SER A 307 -56.65 23.69 47.86
C SER A 307 -57.68 23.41 48.96
N TYR A 308 -58.81 24.14 49.01
CA TYR A 308 -59.92 23.82 49.93
C TYR A 308 -60.43 22.38 49.76
N PHE A 309 -60.70 21.95 48.53
CA PHE A 309 -61.18 20.60 48.20
C PHE A 309 -60.21 19.51 48.68
N ILE A 310 -58.93 19.62 48.29
CA ILE A 310 -57.91 18.60 48.59
C ILE A 310 -57.46 18.65 50.05
N ASN A 311 -57.27 19.85 50.60
CA ASN A 311 -56.61 20.03 51.89
C ASN A 311 -57.55 20.08 53.09
N ILE A 312 -58.80 20.49 52.90
CA ILE A 312 -59.77 20.66 53.97
C ILE A 312 -60.91 19.66 53.83
N LEU A 313 -61.63 19.64 52.69
CA LEU A 313 -62.73 18.70 52.49
C LEU A 313 -62.28 17.25 52.30
N LYS A 314 -61.06 17.04 51.76
CA LYS A 314 -60.54 15.72 51.36
C LYS A 314 -61.42 15.06 50.28
N GLU A 315 -62.02 15.89 49.43
CA GLU A 315 -62.87 15.49 48.31
C GLU A 315 -62.34 16.13 47.03
N ASP A 316 -62.52 15.46 45.88
CA ASP A 316 -62.22 16.04 44.58
C ASP A 316 -63.52 16.40 43.86
N HIS A 317 -63.80 17.69 43.76
CA HIS A 317 -64.96 18.19 43.02
C HIS A 317 -64.58 18.57 41.59
N VAL A 318 -65.49 18.26 40.66
CA VAL A 318 -65.36 18.73 39.28
C VAL A 318 -65.48 20.24 39.27
N MET A 319 -64.53 20.88 38.60
CA MET A 319 -64.49 22.31 38.38
C MET A 319 -63.66 22.59 37.13
N TRP A 320 -63.90 23.74 36.51
CA TRP A 320 -63.29 24.13 35.25
C TRP A 320 -62.73 25.54 35.33
N LEU A 321 -61.60 25.73 34.64
CA LEU A 321 -61.31 27.02 34.05
C LEU A 321 -62.17 27.12 32.79
N MET A 322 -63.10 28.06 32.80
CA MET A 322 -63.99 28.34 31.68
C MET A 322 -63.37 29.44 30.82
N LEU A 323 -62.72 29.05 29.73
CA LEU A 323 -62.20 30.01 28.75
C LEU A 323 -63.32 30.41 27.81
N ILE A 324 -63.41 31.71 27.56
CA ILE A 324 -64.52 32.31 26.84
C ILE A 324 -63.94 33.13 25.70
N ARG A 325 -64.54 32.99 24.51
CA ARG A 325 -64.31 33.90 23.40
C ARG A 325 -65.57 34.72 23.16
N MET A 326 -65.42 36.03 23.20
CA MET A 326 -66.50 36.98 22.95
C MET A 326 -66.74 37.20 21.46
N GLY A 327 -67.90 37.77 21.12
CA GLY A 327 -68.29 38.10 19.74
C GLY A 327 -67.28 38.97 18.99
N ASN A 328 -66.65 39.92 19.68
CA ASN A 328 -65.62 40.80 19.13
C ASN A 328 -64.23 40.15 19.02
N GLY A 329 -64.07 38.91 19.49
CA GLY A 329 -62.83 38.14 19.45
C GLY A 329 -61.94 38.24 20.70
N GLN A 330 -62.27 39.06 21.69
CA GLN A 330 -61.56 39.09 22.97
C GLN A 330 -61.77 37.79 23.76
N GLY A 331 -60.77 37.44 24.57
CA GLY A 331 -60.83 36.32 25.51
C GLY A 331 -61.23 36.78 26.91
N HIS A 332 -61.80 35.88 27.69
CA HIS A 332 -62.04 36.04 29.14
C HIS A 332 -61.91 34.68 29.82
N VAL A 333 -61.63 34.65 31.12
CA VAL A 333 -61.54 33.42 31.91
C VAL A 333 -62.34 33.56 33.19
N ALA A 334 -63.13 32.53 33.51
CA ALA A 334 -63.87 32.41 34.76
C ALA A 334 -63.68 31.01 35.36
N VAL A 335 -64.12 30.82 36.60
CA VAL A 335 -64.21 29.49 37.23
C VAL A 335 -65.67 29.03 37.15
N ALA A 336 -65.89 27.78 36.77
CA ALA A 336 -67.23 27.20 36.77
C ALA A 336 -67.21 25.78 37.32
N PHE A 337 -68.31 25.33 37.90
CA PHE A 337 -68.47 23.94 38.32
C PHE A 337 -69.94 23.50 38.25
N PRO A 338 -70.19 22.19 38.05
CA PRO A 338 -71.54 21.64 38.06
C PRO A 338 -71.97 21.22 39.47
N SER A 339 -73.27 21.23 39.72
CA SER A 339 -73.88 20.54 40.86
C SER A 339 -74.49 19.21 40.43
N LYS A 340 -74.76 18.31 41.39
CA LYS A 340 -75.29 16.95 41.14
C LYS A 340 -76.70 16.89 40.55
N ASP A 341 -77.39 18.01 40.41
CA ASP A 341 -78.74 18.12 39.81
C ASP A 341 -78.70 18.71 38.38
N GLY A 342 -77.54 18.69 37.73
CA GLY A 342 -77.33 19.17 36.37
C GLY A 342 -77.31 20.70 36.25
N LYS A 343 -77.14 21.43 37.35
CA LYS A 343 -77.07 22.88 37.36
C LYS A 343 -75.62 23.38 37.31
N LEU A 344 -75.48 24.66 36.98
CA LEU A 344 -74.21 25.35 36.79
C LEU A 344 -74.04 26.47 37.81
N THR A 345 -72.82 26.59 38.34
CA THR A 345 -72.34 27.76 39.08
C THR A 345 -71.14 28.35 38.34
N ILE A 346 -71.18 29.66 38.11
CA ILE A 346 -70.11 30.47 37.52
C ILE A 346 -69.61 31.43 38.60
N LEU A 347 -68.29 31.58 38.68
CA LEU A 347 -67.57 32.50 39.55
C LEU A 347 -66.55 33.27 38.71
N ASP A 348 -66.70 34.58 38.65
CA ASP A 348 -65.89 35.45 37.83
C ASP A 348 -65.53 36.72 38.63
N PRO A 349 -64.40 36.68 39.37
CA PRO A 349 -63.96 37.84 40.15
C PRO A 349 -63.66 39.06 39.27
N ALA A 350 -63.02 38.84 38.12
CA ALA A 350 -62.65 39.92 37.20
C ALA A 350 -63.85 40.61 36.56
N GLY A 351 -64.92 39.86 36.28
CA GLY A 351 -66.20 40.38 35.81
C GLY A 351 -67.18 40.79 36.93
N HIS A 352 -66.78 40.66 38.21
CA HIS A 352 -67.63 40.87 39.39
C HIS A 352 -68.96 40.09 39.32
N TYR A 353 -68.91 38.86 38.80
CA TYR A 353 -70.07 37.99 38.60
C TYR A 353 -69.97 36.69 39.39
N TYR A 354 -71.10 36.28 39.98
CA TYR A 354 -71.27 34.94 40.53
C TYR A 354 -72.73 34.50 40.41
N THR A 355 -72.95 33.20 40.22
CA THR A 355 -74.30 32.62 40.20
C THR A 355 -74.96 32.77 41.57
N LYS A 356 -76.09 33.46 41.62
CA LYS A 356 -76.74 33.83 42.88
C LYS A 356 -78.24 33.70 42.84
N ASP A 357 -78.82 33.40 43.99
CA ASP A 357 -80.26 33.35 44.20
C ASP A 357 -80.87 34.77 44.33
N LEU A 358 -82.18 34.83 44.56
CA LEU A 358 -82.92 36.09 44.77
C LEU A 358 -82.45 36.88 46.01
N LEU A 359 -81.82 36.21 46.98
CA LEU A 359 -81.26 36.81 48.19
C LEU A 359 -79.77 37.15 48.03
N ARG A 360 -79.22 37.04 46.81
CA ARG A 360 -77.81 37.27 46.44
C ARG A 360 -76.82 36.30 47.08
N LYS A 361 -77.28 35.16 47.60
CA LYS A 361 -76.42 34.07 48.08
C LYS A 361 -75.94 33.21 46.92
N LEU A 362 -74.73 32.69 47.02
CA LEU A 362 -74.17 31.79 46.01
C LEU A 362 -75.04 30.54 45.83
N THR A 363 -75.28 30.14 44.58
CA THR A 363 -76.10 28.96 44.25
C THR A 363 -75.71 28.36 42.90
N SER A 364 -76.43 27.34 42.44
CA SER A 364 -76.42 26.83 41.06
C SER A 364 -77.77 27.02 40.38
N ASN A 365 -77.75 27.33 39.08
CA ASN A 365 -78.95 27.56 38.26
C ASN A 365 -78.95 26.66 37.01
N ASP A 366 -80.08 26.63 36.30
CA ASP A 366 -80.17 25.93 35.01
C ASP A 366 -79.05 26.43 34.06
N PRO A 367 -78.27 25.54 33.43
CA PRO A 367 -77.12 25.95 32.62
C PRO A 367 -77.50 26.82 31.41
N PHE A 368 -78.69 26.65 30.81
CA PHE A 368 -79.11 27.49 29.68
C PHE A 368 -79.40 28.91 30.15
N GLU A 369 -80.17 29.04 31.24
CA GLU A 369 -80.49 30.36 31.81
C GLU A 369 -79.25 31.06 32.34
N GLU A 370 -78.39 30.34 33.05
CA GLU A 370 -77.21 30.91 33.71
C GLU A 370 -76.15 31.36 32.71
N LEU A 371 -75.88 30.58 31.66
CA LEU A 371 -74.94 30.99 30.60
C LEU A 371 -75.49 32.13 29.74
N ALA A 372 -76.79 32.15 29.45
CA ALA A 372 -77.40 33.27 28.75
C ALA A 372 -77.29 34.58 29.56
N LYS A 373 -77.65 34.52 30.85
CA LYS A 373 -77.51 35.64 31.78
C LYS A 373 -76.06 36.11 31.93
N TYR A 374 -75.12 35.18 32.00
CA TYR A 374 -73.70 35.53 32.06
C TYR A 374 -73.21 36.12 30.73
N SER A 375 -73.70 35.65 29.58
CA SER A 375 -73.42 36.24 28.27
C SER A 375 -73.92 37.69 28.14
N ASP A 376 -75.07 38.01 28.74
CA ASP A 376 -75.63 39.36 28.72
C ASP A 376 -74.74 40.40 29.41
N LEU A 377 -73.99 39.99 30.46
CA LEU A 377 -72.97 40.82 31.11
C LEU A 377 -71.92 41.31 30.10
N TRP A 378 -71.62 40.47 29.10
CA TRP A 378 -70.62 40.72 28.07
C TRP A 378 -71.23 41.20 26.75
N SER A 379 -72.47 41.65 26.75
CA SER A 379 -73.18 42.13 25.55
C SER A 379 -72.44 43.25 24.80
N LEU A 380 -71.74 44.16 25.51
CA LEU A 380 -70.90 45.20 24.91
C LEU A 380 -69.70 44.64 24.11
N TYR A 381 -69.29 43.40 24.40
CA TYR A 381 -68.24 42.67 23.70
C TYR A 381 -68.80 41.69 22.65
N GLY A 382 -70.11 41.77 22.38
CA GLY A 382 -70.82 40.88 21.45
C GLY A 382 -71.33 39.58 22.07
N GLY A 383 -71.34 39.49 23.41
CA GLY A 383 -71.74 38.30 24.14
C GLY A 383 -70.75 37.13 23.98
N ILE A 384 -71.04 36.03 24.68
CA ILE A 384 -70.25 34.81 24.61
C ILE A 384 -70.51 34.13 23.26
N LYS A 385 -69.43 33.88 22.50
CA LYS A 385 -69.48 33.20 21.21
C LYS A 385 -69.03 31.75 21.29
N TRP A 386 -68.05 31.46 22.14
CA TRP A 386 -67.50 30.12 22.31
C TRP A 386 -66.94 29.94 23.71
N ILE A 387 -67.03 28.72 24.24
CA ILE A 387 -66.57 28.35 25.57
C ILE A 387 -65.72 27.08 25.46
N TRP A 388 -64.66 27.01 26.25
CA TRP A 388 -63.93 25.77 26.56
C TRP A 388 -63.97 25.51 28.05
N LEU A 389 -64.42 24.32 28.45
CA LEU A 389 -64.37 23.85 29.83
C LEU A 389 -63.08 23.06 30.06
N LEU A 390 -62.08 23.69 30.67
CA LEU A 390 -60.80 23.06 30.95
C LEU A 390 -60.78 22.48 32.36
N LYS A 391 -60.58 21.17 32.44
CA LYS A 391 -60.33 20.48 33.70
C LYS A 391 -58.85 20.23 33.90
N VAL A 392 -58.33 20.64 35.05
CA VAL A 392 -56.91 20.48 35.39
C VAL A 392 -56.67 19.15 36.12
N ASP A 393 -55.71 18.38 35.62
CA ASP A 393 -55.13 17.20 36.27
C ASP A 393 -53.78 17.62 36.89
N ILE A 394 -53.80 17.86 38.21
CA ILE A 394 -52.66 18.36 38.99
C ILE A 394 -51.52 17.34 39.01
N ASP A 395 -51.84 16.05 39.16
CA ASP A 395 -50.84 14.98 39.27
C ASP A 395 -50.01 14.86 37.99
N LYS A 396 -50.67 14.97 36.83
CA LYS A 396 -50.00 14.90 35.54
C LYS A 396 -49.44 16.24 35.07
N GLY A 397 -49.89 17.35 35.66
CA GLY A 397 -49.55 18.70 35.24
C GLY A 397 -50.05 18.99 33.82
N ILE A 398 -51.28 18.60 33.53
CA ILE A 398 -51.93 18.81 32.24
C ILE A 398 -53.36 19.30 32.44
N PHE A 399 -53.97 19.83 31.40
CA PHE A 399 -55.40 20.05 31.36
C PHE A 399 -56.04 19.24 30.22
N ASN A 400 -57.32 18.96 30.36
CA ASN A 400 -58.15 18.39 29.29
C ASN A 400 -59.33 19.33 29.03
N VAL A 401 -59.69 19.49 27.77
CA VAL A 401 -60.95 20.16 27.39
C VAL A 401 -62.07 19.12 27.53
N GLU A 402 -62.90 19.25 28.55
CA GLU A 402 -64.01 18.32 28.79
C GLU A 402 -65.20 18.57 27.85
N ALA A 403 -65.43 19.84 27.49
CA ALA A 403 -66.38 20.25 26.47
C ALA A 403 -65.94 21.59 25.85
N GLU A 404 -66.31 21.80 24.59
CA GLU A 404 -66.17 23.07 23.89
C GLU A 404 -67.39 23.31 22.98
N GLY A 405 -67.78 24.57 22.80
CA GLY A 405 -68.93 24.91 21.98
C GLY A 405 -69.51 26.29 22.25
N ASP A 406 -70.63 26.57 21.62
CA ASP A 406 -71.49 27.71 21.98
C ASP A 406 -72.24 27.45 23.30
N ILE A 407 -73.02 28.46 23.73
CA ILE A 407 -73.79 28.42 24.99
C ILE A 407 -74.69 27.18 25.05
N ASP A 408 -75.47 26.92 24.00
CA ASP A 408 -76.43 25.80 23.98
C ASP A 408 -75.72 24.44 24.07
N THR A 409 -74.58 24.30 23.39
CA THR A 409 -73.76 23.08 23.42
C THR A 409 -73.23 22.81 24.82
N ILE A 410 -72.66 23.83 25.48
CA ILE A 410 -72.12 23.68 26.83
C ILE A 410 -73.23 23.48 27.87
N ALA A 411 -74.32 24.24 27.78
CA ALA A 411 -75.47 24.08 28.67
C ALA A 411 -76.03 22.66 28.62
N LYS A 412 -76.23 22.12 27.40
CA LYS A 412 -76.68 20.75 27.18
C LYS A 412 -75.67 19.73 27.72
N TYR A 413 -74.38 19.93 27.50
CA TYR A 413 -73.33 19.06 28.04
C TYR A 413 -73.44 18.97 29.57
N ILE A 414 -73.54 20.10 30.26
CA ILE A 414 -73.62 20.15 31.72
C ILE A 414 -74.91 19.47 32.22
N ALA A 415 -76.06 19.86 31.66
CA ALA A 415 -77.37 19.33 32.05
C ALA A 415 -77.54 17.82 31.79
N THR A 416 -76.73 17.25 30.90
CA THR A 416 -76.78 15.82 30.56
C THR A 416 -75.80 14.99 31.38
N ASN A 417 -74.57 15.48 31.60
CA ASN A 417 -73.50 14.68 32.20
C ASN A 417 -73.41 14.80 33.72
N TYR A 418 -74.06 15.79 34.34
CA TYR A 418 -73.98 16.05 35.79
C TYR A 418 -75.35 16.05 36.50
N LYS A 419 -76.34 15.37 35.92
CA LYS A 419 -77.72 15.30 36.41
C LYS A 419 -77.95 14.24 37.49
#